data_AF-A0A7S0FXL6-F1
#
_entry.id   AF-A0A7S0FXL6-F1
#
_cell.length_a   1.000
_cell.length_b   1.000
_cell.length_c   1.000
_cell.angle_alpha   90.00
_cell.angle_beta   90.00
_cell.angle_gamma   90.00
#
_symmetry.space_group_name_H-M   'P 1'
#
loop_
_entity.id
_entity.type
_entity.pdbx_description
1 polymer ?
#
loop_
_entity_poly.entity_id
_entity_poly.type
_entity_poly.pdbx_seq_one_letter_code
_entity_poly.pdbx_strand_id
1 'polypeptide(L)'
;TRQVQSKAADAVHAVSAVQHHAVPAVWTAVLAWASQVPADVQRGVAWRNGLAFLVEVTAAASSAGAGSKSASRYEAFVLEPNPLRVHHYIVRPDATSADAPEAAWGLRAFLGRAEAGGGVIAEDLSHRGIIGGDACAPRTYSRVRVVLSQKDTEHRLAELPPLELKEGAGGLSQEAAVFVSPSSRMPRTWLGFGGSFTEASAVTLAKMKPEHQEEVLNAYFNPTFGLGYSIGRISMGSCDFGLGNWTCGDLKDGDHELKGFNIDHYQKAILPMYNRAVKVAGRPLWLLASPWSPPPWMKTKRQFNGDAHLRKECGKAWALHFVRFVQEMARTGVQISAVSVQNEPEAAQSWESCIYTAEEEKDFVRDHLGPALWEAGLSSVKILIWDHNRDGMFERAQTAYADPEAAKYIWGCAYHWYGDARFEAWPERSEVWFGDRQANWQPLLEVKARLGLENLRRVAELRPEKHILFSEGCQELSGMPLQMIQNEWKFGERYAMNIIADMNNGCEGWIDWNLFLNEEGGPNHVGNNCLAPVIYDTQKKEVMYTPPYFHLGHFSRFIRPGARRVLCSTSRDVLEVTSFINPDESIVVVVLNQSNREVEFKLKVAGSGGAPTRAASVQSPPNSIMTLILE
;
A
#
# COMPACT_ATOMS: atom_id res chain seq x y z
N THR A 1 -49.25 -11.03 15.81
CA THR A 1 -48.51 -12.32 15.69
C THR A 1 -48.58 -12.91 14.29
N ARG A 2 -49.76 -13.25 13.72
CA ARG A 2 -49.87 -13.75 12.32
C ARG A 2 -49.42 -12.74 11.23
N GLN A 3 -49.59 -11.45 11.46
CA GLN A 3 -49.12 -10.37 10.55
C GLN A 3 -47.59 -10.16 10.55
N VAL A 4 -46.91 -10.61 11.61
CA VAL A 4 -45.44 -10.55 11.73
C VAL A 4 -44.82 -11.79 11.08
N GLN A 5 -45.50 -12.94 11.18
CA GLN A 5 -45.11 -14.17 10.49
C GLN A 5 -45.15 -14.05 8.97
N SER A 6 -46.14 -13.35 8.39
CA SER A 6 -46.18 -13.16 6.92
C SER A 6 -45.04 -12.25 6.44
N LYS A 7 -44.77 -11.14 7.15
CA LYS A 7 -43.68 -10.21 6.77
C LYS A 7 -42.28 -10.79 6.95
N ALA A 8 -42.08 -11.66 7.92
CA ALA A 8 -40.82 -12.39 8.10
C ALA A 8 -40.63 -13.46 7.02
N ALA A 9 -41.70 -14.18 6.65
CA ALA A 9 -41.66 -15.14 5.54
C ALA A 9 -41.45 -14.45 4.17
N ASP A 10 -42.07 -13.29 3.95
CA ASP A 10 -41.89 -12.49 2.74
C ASP A 10 -40.46 -11.92 2.63
N ALA A 11 -39.85 -11.52 3.75
CA ALA A 11 -38.44 -11.11 3.80
C ALA A 11 -37.48 -12.28 3.55
N VAL A 12 -37.79 -13.47 4.06
CA VAL A 12 -37.01 -14.71 3.82
C VAL A 12 -37.12 -15.14 2.35
N HIS A 13 -38.29 -15.01 1.73
CA HIS A 13 -38.47 -15.32 0.30
C HIS A 13 -37.80 -14.29 -0.62
N ALA A 14 -37.81 -13.00 -0.25
CA ALA A 14 -37.14 -11.94 -0.99
C ALA A 14 -35.60 -12.06 -0.94
N VAL A 15 -35.06 -12.53 0.18
CA VAL A 15 -33.61 -12.78 0.36
C VAL A 15 -33.18 -14.08 -0.34
N SER A 16 -34.01 -15.11 -0.37
CA SER A 16 -33.76 -16.35 -1.14
C SER A 16 -33.69 -16.13 -2.66
N ALA A 17 -34.30 -15.06 -3.19
CA ALA A 17 -34.30 -14.73 -4.61
C ALA A 17 -33.06 -13.93 -5.05
N VAL A 18 -32.25 -13.44 -4.10
CA VAL A 18 -31.06 -12.63 -4.36
C VAL A 18 -29.83 -13.41 -3.91
N GLN A 19 -29.04 -13.82 -4.90
CA GLN A 19 -27.69 -14.40 -4.82
C GLN A 19 -27.58 -15.92 -4.55
N HIS A 20 -27.48 -16.59 -5.69
CA HIS A 20 -26.73 -17.81 -5.90
C HIS A 20 -25.30 -17.75 -5.30
N HIS A 21 -24.98 -18.82 -4.57
CA HIS A 21 -23.66 -19.39 -4.31
C HIS A 21 -22.70 -18.64 -3.37
N ALA A 22 -22.83 -18.94 -2.08
CA ALA A 22 -21.76 -19.38 -1.15
C ALA A 22 -21.97 -18.88 0.30
N VAL A 23 -23.16 -19.04 0.89
CA VAL A 23 -23.33 -19.01 2.36
C VAL A 23 -24.33 -20.06 2.89
N PRO A 24 -24.35 -21.35 2.49
CA PRO A 24 -25.33 -22.27 3.10
C PRO A 24 -24.92 -22.74 4.50
N ALA A 25 -23.66 -23.13 4.72
CA ALA A 25 -23.27 -23.87 5.94
C ALA A 25 -23.26 -23.00 7.21
N VAL A 26 -22.65 -21.81 7.16
CA VAL A 26 -22.64 -20.87 8.30
C VAL A 26 -24.03 -20.31 8.55
N TRP A 27 -24.79 -20.00 7.49
CA TRP A 27 -26.18 -19.56 7.62
C TRP A 27 -27.08 -20.63 8.21
N THR A 28 -26.90 -21.89 7.81
CA THR A 28 -27.61 -23.05 8.40
C THR A 28 -27.21 -23.25 9.86
N ALA A 29 -25.94 -23.03 10.23
CA ALA A 29 -25.48 -23.12 11.61
C ALA A 29 -26.03 -21.98 12.49
N VAL A 30 -26.05 -20.75 11.98
CA VAL A 30 -26.63 -19.58 12.66
C VAL A 30 -28.14 -19.73 12.80
N LEU A 31 -28.84 -20.20 11.76
CA LEU A 31 -30.28 -20.48 11.82
C LEU A 31 -30.61 -21.68 12.73
N ALA A 32 -29.80 -22.73 12.71
CA ALA A 32 -29.96 -23.89 13.59
C ALA A 32 -29.74 -23.49 15.06
N TRP A 33 -28.72 -22.67 15.34
CA TRP A 33 -28.50 -22.11 16.67
C TRP A 33 -29.63 -21.16 17.09
N ALA A 34 -30.05 -20.24 16.21
CA ALA A 34 -31.16 -19.33 16.49
C ALA A 34 -32.47 -20.11 16.74
N SER A 35 -32.71 -21.22 16.06
CA SER A 35 -33.91 -22.04 16.32
C SER A 35 -33.92 -22.76 17.67
N GLN A 36 -32.78 -22.81 18.38
CA GLN A 36 -32.65 -23.40 19.72
C GLN A 36 -32.84 -22.38 20.86
N VAL A 37 -32.89 -21.08 20.55
CA VAL A 37 -33.06 -20.03 21.55
C VAL A 37 -34.55 -19.66 21.66
N PRO A 38 -35.14 -19.60 22.88
CA PRO A 38 -36.53 -19.24 23.09
C PRO A 38 -36.92 -17.90 22.44
N ALA A 39 -38.09 -17.85 21.79
CA ALA A 39 -38.52 -16.72 20.95
C ALA A 39 -38.75 -15.41 21.71
N ASP A 40 -38.94 -15.49 23.03
CA ASP A 40 -39.05 -14.36 23.96
C ASP A 40 -37.70 -13.66 24.23
N VAL A 41 -36.58 -14.27 23.82
CA VAL A 41 -35.20 -13.82 24.08
C VAL A 41 -34.52 -13.20 22.84
N GLN A 42 -35.13 -13.33 21.65
CA GLN A 42 -34.52 -12.88 20.39
C GLN A 42 -35.05 -11.51 19.93
N ARG A 43 -34.13 -10.56 19.71
CA ARG A 43 -34.43 -9.31 18.97
C ARG A 43 -33.45 -9.15 17.81
N GLY A 44 -33.88 -9.51 16.60
CA GLY A 44 -33.09 -9.31 15.38
C GLY A 44 -33.31 -7.93 14.76
N VAL A 45 -32.25 -7.26 14.32
CA VAL A 45 -32.31 -6.01 13.55
C VAL A 45 -31.50 -6.18 12.28
N ALA A 46 -32.13 -6.03 11.11
CA ALA A 46 -31.42 -6.03 9.83
C ALA A 46 -30.60 -4.73 9.68
N TRP A 47 -29.33 -4.87 9.31
CA TRP A 47 -28.40 -3.76 9.10
C TRP A 47 -27.97 -3.68 7.63
N ARG A 48 -27.56 -2.48 7.19
CA ARG A 48 -27.50 -2.11 5.77
C ARG A 48 -26.39 -2.83 4.98
N ASN A 49 -25.38 -3.40 5.66
CA ASN A 49 -24.23 -4.10 5.06
C ASN A 49 -23.90 -5.45 5.75
N GLY A 50 -24.82 -6.03 6.52
CA GLY A 50 -24.61 -7.28 7.28
C GLY A 50 -25.77 -7.60 8.22
N LEU A 51 -25.76 -8.76 8.89
CA LEU A 51 -26.74 -9.10 9.93
C LEU A 51 -26.16 -8.88 11.33
N ALA A 52 -26.95 -8.23 12.19
CA ALA A 52 -26.67 -8.12 13.62
C ALA A 52 -27.77 -8.81 14.43
N PHE A 53 -27.37 -9.69 15.35
CA PHE A 53 -28.28 -10.36 16.28
C PHE A 53 -28.00 -9.90 17.70
N LEU A 54 -29.07 -9.55 18.44
CA LEU A 54 -29.00 -9.30 19.86
C LEU A 54 -29.67 -10.46 20.60
N VAL A 55 -28.95 -11.07 21.53
CA VAL A 55 -29.48 -12.12 22.42
C VAL A 55 -29.40 -11.62 23.86
N GLU A 56 -30.53 -11.61 24.54
CA GLU A 56 -30.58 -11.32 25.98
C GLU A 56 -30.21 -12.59 26.76
N VAL A 57 -29.06 -12.59 27.42
CA VAL A 57 -28.66 -13.70 28.29
C VAL A 57 -29.11 -13.35 29.71
N THR A 58 -30.29 -13.85 30.10
CA THR A 58 -30.71 -13.86 31.50
C THR A 58 -29.99 -15.00 32.21
N ALA A 59 -29.12 -14.67 33.17
CA ALA A 59 -28.56 -15.68 34.05
C ALA A 59 -29.71 -16.30 34.86
N ALA A 60 -29.95 -17.60 34.72
CA ALA A 60 -30.84 -18.32 35.60
C ALA A 60 -30.38 -18.09 37.04
N ALA A 61 -31.22 -17.44 37.84
CA ALA A 61 -30.92 -17.14 39.23
C ALA A 61 -30.60 -18.44 39.97
N SER A 62 -29.32 -18.67 40.28
CA SER A 62 -28.97 -19.65 41.29
C SER A 62 -29.49 -19.13 42.63
N SER A 63 -30.14 -20.02 43.36
CA SER A 63 -30.86 -19.78 44.60
C SER A 63 -30.03 -19.00 45.64
N ALA A 64 -30.23 -17.69 45.75
CA ALA A 64 -29.87 -16.91 46.94
C ALA A 64 -30.60 -15.55 46.96
N GLY A 65 -31.47 -15.36 47.96
CA GLY A 65 -31.83 -14.06 48.55
C GLY A 65 -32.63 -13.07 47.71
N ALA A 66 -33.88 -12.81 48.12
CA ALA A 66 -34.71 -11.72 47.60
C ALA A 66 -34.00 -10.36 47.76
N GLY A 67 -33.55 -9.77 46.64
CA GLY A 67 -32.90 -8.45 46.62
C GLY A 67 -31.94 -8.21 45.44
N SER A 68 -31.50 -9.24 44.72
CA SER A 68 -30.62 -9.08 43.55
C SER A 68 -31.44 -8.84 42.28
N LYS A 69 -31.30 -7.65 41.66
CA LYS A 69 -31.71 -7.42 40.27
C LYS A 69 -30.88 -8.36 39.40
N SER A 70 -31.54 -9.27 38.68
CA SER A 70 -30.90 -10.07 37.63
C SER A 70 -30.25 -9.10 36.64
N ALA A 71 -28.91 -9.12 36.57
CA ALA A 71 -28.19 -8.33 35.59
C ALA A 71 -28.36 -9.01 34.22
N SER A 72 -29.31 -8.54 33.42
CA SER A 72 -29.41 -8.94 32.00
C SER A 72 -28.10 -8.56 31.31
N ARG A 73 -27.39 -9.55 30.75
CA ARG A 73 -26.26 -9.32 29.86
C ARG A 73 -26.78 -9.44 28.44
N TYR A 74 -26.47 -8.46 27.59
CA TYR A 74 -26.81 -8.55 26.18
C TYR A 74 -25.57 -8.98 25.41
N GLU A 75 -25.72 -9.94 24.52
CA GLU A 75 -24.66 -10.34 23.60
C GLU A 75 -25.06 -9.91 22.19
N ALA A 76 -24.16 -9.20 21.50
CA ALA A 76 -24.35 -8.81 20.12
C ALA A 76 -23.37 -9.56 19.23
N PHE A 77 -23.89 -10.14 18.15
CA PHE A 77 -23.10 -10.78 17.11
C PHE A 77 -23.26 -9.98 15.83
N VAL A 78 -22.15 -9.45 15.29
CA VAL A 78 -22.13 -8.72 14.02
C VAL A 78 -21.38 -9.55 12.99
N LEU A 79 -22.05 -9.81 11.86
CA LEU A 79 -21.49 -10.55 10.74
C LEU A 79 -21.13 -9.57 9.62
N GLU A 80 -19.84 -9.44 9.34
CA GLU A 80 -19.35 -8.73 8.15
C GLU A 80 -19.08 -9.72 7.03
N PRO A 81 -19.78 -9.63 5.89
CA PRO A 81 -19.45 -10.46 4.75
C PRO A 81 -18.24 -9.88 3.98
N ASN A 82 -17.20 -10.69 3.89
CA ASN A 82 -16.08 -10.62 2.96
C ASN A 82 -14.88 -9.70 3.35
N PRO A 83 -13.85 -10.23 4.04
CA PRO A 83 -13.79 -11.61 4.58
C PRO A 83 -14.82 -11.80 5.69
N LEU A 84 -15.35 -13.02 5.84
CA LEU A 84 -16.34 -13.29 6.89
C LEU A 84 -15.72 -13.04 8.28
N ARG A 85 -16.17 -11.99 8.96
CA ARG A 85 -15.78 -11.70 10.35
C ARG A 85 -17.00 -11.79 11.24
N VAL A 86 -16.83 -12.49 12.37
CA VAL A 86 -17.83 -12.57 13.44
C VAL A 86 -17.31 -11.74 14.59
N HIS A 87 -17.97 -10.62 14.87
CA HIS A 87 -17.66 -9.81 16.04
C HIS A 87 -18.63 -10.16 17.16
N HIS A 88 -18.10 -10.54 18.32
CA HIS A 88 -18.88 -10.81 19.52
C HIS A 88 -18.69 -9.68 20.52
N TYR A 89 -19.79 -9.04 20.92
CA TYR A 89 -19.78 -7.96 21.89
C TYR A 89 -20.59 -8.35 23.11
N ILE A 90 -20.04 -8.05 24.29
CA ILE A 90 -20.73 -8.18 25.56
C ILE A 90 -21.17 -6.79 26.00
N VAL A 91 -22.47 -6.54 25.94
CA VAL A 91 -23.06 -5.26 26.35
C VAL A 91 -23.57 -5.39 27.77
N ARG A 92 -22.96 -4.62 28.68
CA ARG A 92 -23.44 -4.45 30.06
C ARG A 92 -24.23 -3.15 30.13
N PRO A 93 -25.52 -3.17 30.48
CA PRO A 93 -26.24 -1.93 30.70
C PRO A 93 -25.68 -1.23 31.95
N ASP A 94 -25.26 0.01 31.77
CA ASP A 94 -24.93 0.96 32.81
C ASP A 94 -26.19 1.23 33.65
N ALA A 95 -26.04 1.12 34.98
CA ALA A 95 -27.13 0.89 35.93
C ALA A 95 -28.08 2.08 36.19
N THR A 96 -28.19 3.05 35.29
CA THR A 96 -28.91 4.31 35.53
C THR A 96 -30.06 4.64 34.57
N SER A 97 -30.41 3.82 33.59
CA SER A 97 -31.66 4.02 32.83
C SER A 97 -32.64 2.86 33.03
N ALA A 98 -33.84 3.19 33.50
CA ALA A 98 -34.88 2.25 33.89
C ALA A 98 -35.80 1.83 32.73
N ASP A 99 -35.43 2.08 31.48
CA ASP A 99 -36.32 1.89 30.32
C ASP A 99 -35.70 0.96 29.27
N ALA A 100 -36.14 -0.30 29.30
CA ALA A 100 -35.78 -1.38 28.38
C ALA A 100 -36.28 -1.29 26.90
N PRO A 101 -36.88 -0.20 26.39
CA PRO A 101 -37.03 -0.01 24.94
C PRO A 101 -35.82 0.63 24.23
N GLU A 102 -34.83 1.20 24.95
CA GLU A 102 -33.74 1.96 24.31
C GLU A 102 -32.56 1.12 23.78
N ALA A 103 -32.47 -0.18 24.08
CA ALA A 103 -31.35 -1.02 23.63
C ALA A 103 -31.21 -1.10 22.08
N ALA A 104 -32.31 -0.95 21.34
CA ALA A 104 -32.28 -0.92 19.87
C ALA A 104 -31.78 0.43 19.31
N TRP A 105 -31.97 1.53 20.05
CA TRP A 105 -31.38 2.83 19.72
C TRP A 105 -29.91 2.91 20.18
N GLY A 106 -29.59 2.29 21.31
CA GLY A 106 -28.24 2.06 21.78
C GLY A 106 -27.36 1.37 20.74
N LEU A 107 -27.88 0.35 20.03
CA LEU A 107 -27.13 -0.34 18.97
C LEU A 107 -26.87 0.54 17.73
N ARG A 108 -27.83 1.40 17.33
CA ARG A 108 -27.58 2.39 16.26
C ARG A 108 -26.57 3.45 16.69
N ALA A 109 -26.63 3.91 17.94
CA ALA A 109 -25.67 4.84 18.51
C ALA A 109 -24.30 4.18 18.80
N PHE A 110 -24.25 2.87 19.01
CA PHE A 110 -23.05 2.06 19.22
C PHE A 110 -22.33 1.80 17.90
N LEU A 111 -23.06 1.37 16.86
CA LEU A 111 -22.54 1.23 15.50
C LEU A 111 -22.13 2.59 14.91
N GLY A 112 -22.88 3.65 15.18
CA GLY A 112 -22.50 5.02 14.80
C GLY A 112 -21.31 5.59 15.60
N ARG A 113 -21.04 5.10 16.81
CA ARG A 113 -19.85 5.48 17.60
C ARG A 113 -18.61 4.65 17.27
N ALA A 114 -18.77 3.42 16.80
CA ALA A 114 -17.69 2.63 16.20
C ALA A 114 -17.17 3.29 14.91
N GLU A 115 -18.03 3.96 14.13
CA GLU A 115 -17.62 4.84 13.03
C GLU A 115 -16.88 6.12 13.49
N ALA A 116 -17.03 6.52 14.75
CA ALA A 116 -16.51 7.79 15.30
C ALA A 116 -15.35 7.64 16.31
N GLY A 117 -14.75 6.46 16.45
CA GLY A 117 -13.48 6.28 17.19
C GLY A 117 -13.57 6.45 18.72
N GLY A 118 -14.74 6.27 19.34
CA GLY A 118 -14.88 6.35 20.80
C GLY A 118 -14.42 5.07 21.51
N GLY A 119 -13.42 5.18 22.39
CA GLY A 119 -12.75 4.06 23.05
C GLY A 119 -13.67 3.07 23.79
N VAL A 120 -13.50 1.79 23.46
CA VAL A 120 -13.96 0.64 24.25
C VAL A 120 -12.90 -0.45 24.15
N ILE A 121 -12.59 -1.07 25.30
CA ILE A 121 -11.64 -2.19 25.41
C ILE A 121 -12.31 -3.42 24.77
N ALA A 122 -11.85 -3.81 23.58
CA ALA A 122 -12.20 -5.07 22.94
C ALA A 122 -11.09 -6.09 23.24
N GLU A 123 -11.42 -7.16 23.96
CA GLU A 123 -10.56 -8.35 23.99
C GLU A 123 -10.78 -9.12 22.69
N ASP A 124 -9.78 -9.10 21.81
CA ASP A 124 -9.73 -9.89 20.59
C ASP A 124 -9.38 -11.35 20.94
N LEU A 125 -10.35 -12.25 20.86
CA LEU A 125 -10.16 -13.69 21.07
C LEU A 125 -9.85 -14.44 19.76
N SER A 126 -9.49 -13.77 18.67
CA SER A 126 -9.28 -14.40 17.34
C SER A 126 -7.99 -15.21 17.17
N HIS A 127 -7.18 -15.41 18.22
CA HIS A 127 -6.04 -16.32 18.19
C HIS A 127 -6.37 -17.72 18.72
N ARG A 128 -7.27 -18.43 18.04
CA ARG A 128 -7.24 -19.90 17.99
C ARG A 128 -7.44 -20.34 16.55
N GLY A 129 -6.35 -20.85 15.97
CA GLY A 129 -6.26 -21.23 14.57
C GLY A 129 -7.41 -22.10 14.12
N ILE A 130 -8.07 -21.66 13.05
CA ILE A 130 -8.81 -22.54 12.15
C ILE A 130 -8.11 -22.42 10.81
N ILE A 131 -7.25 -23.40 10.54
CA ILE A 131 -6.81 -23.74 9.20
C ILE A 131 -8.06 -24.29 8.50
N GLY A 132 -8.72 -23.43 7.73
CA GLY A 132 -9.83 -23.79 6.85
C GLY A 132 -9.58 -23.09 5.53
N GLY A 133 -8.96 -23.81 4.58
CA GLY A 133 -8.84 -23.31 3.22
C GLY A 133 -10.23 -23.13 2.64
N ASP A 134 -10.54 -21.90 2.22
CA ASP A 134 -11.69 -21.64 1.37
C ASP A 134 -11.51 -22.44 0.07
N ALA A 135 -12.18 -23.58 -0.02
CA ALA A 135 -12.35 -24.30 -1.26
C ALA A 135 -13.32 -23.51 -2.14
N CYS A 136 -12.82 -22.41 -2.73
CA CYS A 136 -13.49 -21.72 -3.82
C CYS A 136 -13.68 -22.75 -4.95
N ALA A 137 -14.86 -22.77 -5.59
CA ALA A 137 -15.10 -23.62 -6.74
C ALA A 137 -13.96 -23.46 -7.77
N PRO A 138 -13.50 -24.55 -8.43
CA PRO A 138 -12.37 -24.47 -9.34
C PRO A 138 -12.69 -23.47 -10.46
N ARG A 139 -12.01 -22.31 -10.42
CA ARG A 139 -12.10 -21.30 -11.48
C ARG A 139 -11.20 -21.70 -12.62
N THR A 140 -11.73 -21.64 -13.83
CA THR A 140 -10.99 -21.93 -15.06
C THR A 140 -10.80 -20.67 -15.86
N TYR A 141 -9.57 -20.16 -15.89
CA TYR A 141 -9.16 -19.08 -16.78
C TYR A 141 -9.10 -19.60 -18.22
N SER A 142 -9.75 -18.90 -19.15
CA SER A 142 -9.88 -19.36 -20.53
C SER A 142 -9.36 -18.37 -21.56
N ARG A 143 -9.39 -17.08 -21.22
CA ARG A 143 -8.93 -15.99 -22.08
C ARG A 143 -7.78 -15.24 -21.41
N VAL A 144 -6.83 -14.79 -22.22
CA VAL A 144 -5.73 -13.92 -21.79
C VAL A 144 -5.78 -12.64 -22.61
N ARG A 145 -6.07 -11.52 -21.97
CA ARG A 145 -5.89 -10.19 -22.55
C ARG A 145 -4.42 -9.82 -22.49
N VAL A 146 -3.88 -9.19 -23.53
CA VAL A 146 -2.44 -8.97 -23.68
C VAL A 146 -2.18 -7.48 -23.92
N VAL A 147 -1.38 -6.87 -23.05
CA VAL A 147 -0.96 -5.47 -23.15
C VAL A 147 0.55 -5.41 -23.33
N LEU A 148 1.05 -4.64 -24.28
CA LEU A 148 2.46 -4.55 -24.65
C LEU A 148 2.98 -3.10 -24.65
N SER A 149 4.17 -2.90 -24.10
CA SER A 149 5.05 -1.79 -24.47
C SER A 149 6.38 -2.33 -24.97
N GLN A 150 6.89 -1.79 -26.08
CA GLN A 150 8.10 -2.28 -26.72
C GLN A 150 8.98 -1.13 -27.23
N LYS A 151 10.28 -1.23 -26.96
CA LYS A 151 11.29 -0.28 -27.44
C LYS A 151 11.26 -0.14 -28.96
N ASP A 152 11.53 1.06 -29.47
CA ASP A 152 11.66 1.37 -30.90
C ASP A 152 10.41 1.03 -31.75
N THR A 153 9.26 0.92 -31.09
CA THR A 153 7.93 0.81 -31.71
C THR A 153 6.98 1.87 -31.15
N GLU A 154 5.79 1.96 -31.72
CA GLU A 154 4.68 2.77 -31.20
C GLU A 154 3.90 2.10 -30.05
N HIS A 155 4.21 0.83 -29.71
CA HIS A 155 3.52 0.11 -28.64
C HIS A 155 3.84 0.73 -27.27
N ARG A 156 2.83 1.35 -26.67
CA ARG A 156 2.85 1.97 -25.35
C ARG A 156 1.55 1.64 -24.64
N LEU A 157 1.59 0.63 -23.76
CA LEU A 157 0.41 0.02 -23.14
C LEU A 157 -0.65 -0.38 -24.21
N ALA A 158 -0.17 -0.89 -25.34
CA ALA A 158 -1.00 -1.26 -26.48
C ALA A 158 -1.69 -2.60 -26.24
N GLU A 159 -3.00 -2.67 -26.46
CA GLU A 159 -3.77 -3.92 -26.44
C GLU A 159 -3.47 -4.74 -27.70
N LEU A 160 -3.10 -6.00 -27.53
CA LEU A 160 -2.89 -6.97 -28.60
C LEU A 160 -4.09 -7.94 -28.69
N PRO A 161 -4.24 -8.70 -29.79
CA PRO A 161 -5.23 -9.76 -29.86
C PRO A 161 -5.13 -10.72 -28.66
N PRO A 162 -6.26 -11.11 -28.04
CA PRO A 162 -6.25 -11.98 -26.88
C PRO A 162 -5.80 -13.40 -27.25
N LEU A 163 -5.27 -14.12 -26.27
CA LEU A 163 -4.89 -15.52 -26.39
C LEU A 163 -5.92 -16.42 -25.70
N GLU A 164 -5.98 -17.68 -26.11
CA GLU A 164 -6.80 -18.71 -25.48
C GLU A 164 -5.94 -19.68 -24.68
N LEU A 165 -6.33 -19.94 -23.43
CA LEU A 165 -5.73 -20.98 -22.59
C LEU A 165 -6.35 -22.33 -22.94
N LYS A 166 -5.54 -23.28 -23.41
CA LYS A 166 -6.01 -24.63 -23.79
C LYS A 166 -5.56 -25.67 -22.78
N GLU A 167 -6.41 -26.67 -22.52
CA GLU A 167 -6.05 -27.82 -21.68
C GLU A 167 -4.95 -28.67 -22.33
N GLY A 168 -4.18 -29.40 -21.52
CA GLY A 168 -3.33 -30.48 -22.03
C GLY A 168 -2.08 -30.01 -22.78
N ALA A 169 -1.67 -28.75 -22.64
CA ALA A 169 -0.40 -28.25 -23.17
C ALA A 169 0.81 -28.70 -22.33
N GLY A 170 0.92 -30.01 -22.10
CA GLY A 170 2.07 -30.69 -21.52
C GLY A 170 3.27 -30.59 -22.45
N GLY A 171 3.88 -29.41 -22.53
CA GLY A 171 5.17 -29.23 -23.18
C GLY A 171 6.27 -29.94 -22.39
N LEU A 172 7.27 -30.45 -23.10
CA LEU A 172 8.48 -31.05 -22.50
C LEU A 172 9.16 -30.03 -21.55
N SER A 173 9.89 -30.49 -20.54
CA SER A 173 10.56 -29.62 -19.55
C SER A 173 11.57 -28.64 -20.16
N GLN A 174 11.94 -28.81 -21.44
CA GLN A 174 12.89 -27.98 -22.15
C GLN A 174 12.29 -26.72 -22.78
N GLU A 175 10.96 -26.63 -22.93
CA GLU A 175 10.30 -25.41 -23.46
C GLU A 175 10.38 -24.25 -22.46
N ALA A 176 10.63 -23.04 -22.97
CA ALA A 176 10.51 -21.82 -22.17
C ALA A 176 9.07 -21.67 -21.67
N ALA A 177 8.89 -21.37 -20.40
CA ALA A 177 7.59 -21.30 -19.78
C ALA A 177 7.56 -20.31 -18.61
N VAL A 178 6.43 -19.65 -18.45
CA VAL A 178 6.06 -18.89 -17.25
C VAL A 178 4.96 -19.67 -16.55
N PHE A 179 5.21 -20.08 -15.32
CA PHE A 179 4.28 -20.86 -14.50
C PHE A 179 3.55 -19.93 -13.54
N VAL A 180 2.24 -20.12 -13.38
CA VAL A 180 1.41 -19.36 -12.45
C VAL A 180 0.58 -20.33 -11.60
N SER A 181 0.53 -20.08 -10.30
CA SER A 181 -0.22 -20.90 -9.33
C SER A 181 -1.34 -20.08 -8.67
N PRO A 182 -2.55 -20.04 -9.26
CA PRO A 182 -3.70 -19.28 -8.74
C PRO A 182 -4.06 -19.54 -7.27
N SER A 183 -3.83 -20.77 -6.79
CA SER A 183 -4.16 -21.19 -5.42
C SER A 183 -3.17 -20.68 -4.37
N SER A 184 -1.99 -20.19 -4.77
CA SER A 184 -0.92 -19.76 -3.87
C SER A 184 -1.04 -18.30 -3.43
N ARG A 185 -2.21 -17.91 -2.93
CA ARG A 185 -2.50 -16.53 -2.54
C ARG A 185 -1.73 -16.12 -1.29
N MET A 186 -0.93 -15.07 -1.40
CA MET A 186 -0.23 -14.50 -0.26
C MET A 186 -1.23 -13.82 0.71
N PRO A 187 -0.95 -13.83 2.03
CA PRO A 187 -1.88 -13.32 3.04
C PRO A 187 -1.98 -11.79 3.07
N ARG A 188 -0.99 -11.08 2.51
CA ARG A 188 -0.99 -9.62 2.43
C ARG A 188 -1.66 -9.13 1.15
N THR A 189 -2.36 -8.02 1.26
CA THR A 189 -2.98 -7.32 0.14
C THR A 189 -2.09 -6.19 -0.33
N TRP A 190 -2.05 -5.99 -1.64
CA TRP A 190 -1.42 -4.86 -2.29
C TRP A 190 -2.17 -3.56 -1.95
N LEU A 191 -1.45 -2.56 -1.45
CA LEU A 191 -1.97 -1.24 -1.13
C LEU A 191 -2.23 -0.43 -2.39
N GLY A 192 -1.30 -0.47 -3.34
CA GLY A 192 -1.41 0.27 -4.58
C GLY A 192 -0.09 0.85 -5.08
N PHE A 193 -0.23 1.68 -6.10
CA PHE A 193 0.84 2.49 -6.71
C PHE A 193 0.55 3.97 -6.51
N GLY A 194 1.61 4.77 -6.41
CA GLY A 194 1.51 6.18 -6.10
C GLY A 194 2.71 7.00 -6.53
N GLY A 195 2.66 8.28 -6.19
CA GLY A 195 3.77 9.22 -6.30
C GLY A 195 3.71 10.27 -5.19
N SER A 196 4.74 11.10 -5.12
CA SER A 196 4.92 12.12 -4.08
C SER A 196 4.35 13.48 -4.50
N PHE A 197 3.56 14.07 -3.60
CA PHE A 197 2.98 15.41 -3.73
C PHE A 197 3.97 16.47 -3.27
N THR A 198 5.04 16.68 -4.04
CA THR A 198 6.05 17.69 -3.75
C THR A 198 5.62 19.09 -4.18
N GLU A 199 6.25 20.12 -3.60
CA GLU A 199 6.04 21.50 -4.03
C GLU A 199 6.48 21.72 -5.48
N ALA A 200 7.58 21.08 -5.91
CA ALA A 200 8.04 21.09 -7.30
C ALA A 200 6.97 20.60 -8.28
N SER A 201 6.32 19.47 -7.97
CA SER A 201 5.19 18.99 -8.77
C SER A 201 4.09 20.04 -8.77
N ALA A 202 3.63 20.52 -7.61
CA ALA A 202 2.52 21.45 -7.54
C ALA A 202 2.75 22.76 -8.33
N VAL A 203 3.96 23.32 -8.24
CA VAL A 203 4.38 24.49 -9.03
C VAL A 203 4.40 24.19 -10.52
N THR A 204 4.88 23.01 -10.90
CA THR A 204 4.92 22.58 -12.30
C THR A 204 3.50 22.46 -12.87
N LEU A 205 2.57 21.83 -12.14
CA LEU A 205 1.16 21.75 -12.53
C LEU A 205 0.53 23.13 -12.69
N ALA A 206 0.79 24.06 -11.76
CA ALA A 206 0.25 25.41 -11.82
C ALA A 206 0.73 26.20 -13.06
N LYS A 207 1.90 25.85 -13.62
CA LYS A 207 2.44 26.45 -14.86
C LYS A 207 1.90 25.82 -16.14
N MET A 208 1.24 24.66 -16.05
CA MET A 208 0.64 23.99 -17.22
C MET A 208 -0.62 24.73 -17.68
N LYS A 209 -0.95 24.60 -18.97
CA LYS A 209 -2.26 25.01 -19.49
C LYS A 209 -3.38 24.17 -18.83
N PRO A 210 -4.59 24.71 -18.62
CA PRO A 210 -5.68 23.98 -17.96
C PRO A 210 -5.96 22.59 -18.54
N GLU A 211 -5.93 22.46 -19.87
CA GLU A 211 -6.11 21.19 -20.57
C GLU A 211 -5.04 20.15 -20.22
N HIS A 212 -3.78 20.56 -20.11
CA HIS A 212 -2.68 19.67 -19.73
C HIS A 212 -2.73 19.33 -18.25
N GLN A 213 -3.22 20.24 -17.38
CA GLN A 213 -3.43 19.92 -15.98
C GLN A 213 -4.46 18.79 -15.82
N GLU A 214 -5.57 18.87 -16.55
CA GLU A 214 -6.57 17.79 -16.55
C GLU A 214 -6.02 16.51 -17.17
N GLU A 215 -5.25 16.61 -18.26
CA GLU A 215 -4.61 15.47 -18.91
C GLU A 215 -3.72 14.69 -17.93
N VAL A 216 -2.74 15.34 -17.29
CA VAL A 216 -1.76 14.65 -16.44
C VAL A 216 -2.38 14.12 -15.14
N LEU A 217 -3.36 14.81 -14.57
CA LEU A 217 -4.08 14.32 -13.41
C LEU A 217 -4.92 13.10 -13.75
N ASN A 218 -5.59 13.08 -14.90
CA ASN A 218 -6.30 11.89 -15.38
C ASN A 218 -5.33 10.75 -15.72
N ALA A 219 -4.20 11.06 -16.34
CA ALA A 219 -3.16 10.10 -16.67
C ALA A 219 -2.70 9.31 -15.43
N TYR A 220 -2.47 9.98 -14.29
CA TYR A 220 -2.08 9.31 -13.05
C TYR A 220 -3.24 8.69 -12.27
N PHE A 221 -4.31 9.44 -12.03
CA PHE A 221 -5.26 9.11 -10.98
C PHE A 221 -6.56 8.48 -11.49
N ASN A 222 -6.90 8.63 -12.77
CA ASN A 222 -8.15 8.08 -13.28
C ASN A 222 -8.11 6.54 -13.21
N PRO A 223 -9.04 5.88 -12.49
CA PRO A 223 -8.97 4.44 -12.28
C PRO A 223 -9.32 3.64 -13.53
N THR A 224 -10.00 4.21 -14.51
CA THR A 224 -10.51 3.49 -15.68
C THR A 224 -9.48 3.47 -16.82
N PHE A 225 -8.88 4.61 -17.13
CA PHE A 225 -7.98 4.74 -18.28
C PHE A 225 -6.59 5.31 -17.94
N GLY A 226 -6.42 5.93 -16.78
CA GLY A 226 -5.12 6.32 -16.25
C GLY A 226 -4.43 5.18 -15.49
N LEU A 227 -3.33 5.50 -14.81
CA LEU A 227 -2.58 4.59 -13.95
C LEU A 227 -3.39 4.14 -12.71
N GLY A 228 -4.41 4.93 -12.32
CA GLY A 228 -5.27 4.62 -11.19
C GLY A 228 -4.53 4.63 -9.85
N TYR A 229 -3.58 5.55 -9.69
CA TYR A 229 -2.83 5.75 -8.45
C TYR A 229 -3.78 5.86 -7.25
N SER A 230 -3.40 5.22 -6.15
CA SER A 230 -4.24 4.97 -4.96
C SER A 230 -3.52 5.22 -3.65
N ILE A 231 -2.19 5.32 -3.70
CA ILE A 231 -1.36 5.72 -2.57
C ILE A 231 -0.55 6.96 -2.97
N GLY A 232 0.04 7.64 -2.00
CA GLY A 232 0.94 8.76 -2.27
C GLY A 232 1.80 9.09 -1.07
N ARG A 233 2.72 10.03 -1.26
CA ARG A 233 3.61 10.54 -0.21
C ARG A 233 3.60 12.06 -0.16
N ILE A 234 3.83 12.64 1.01
CA ILE A 234 3.95 14.08 1.21
C ILE A 234 5.06 14.37 2.22
N SER A 235 5.79 15.45 2.03
CA SER A 235 6.79 15.89 3.00
C SER A 235 6.13 16.55 4.22
N MET A 236 6.72 16.38 5.41
CA MET A 236 6.44 17.18 6.60
C MET A 236 7.54 18.23 6.77
N GLY A 237 7.23 19.49 6.48
CA GLY A 237 8.22 20.51 6.15
C GLY A 237 8.68 20.47 4.69
N SER A 238 9.69 21.27 4.38
CA SER A 238 10.35 21.28 3.07
C SER A 238 11.19 20.03 2.83
N CYS A 239 11.48 19.81 1.55
CA CYS A 239 12.47 18.85 1.04
C CYS A 239 13.29 19.51 -0.08
N ASP A 240 14.21 18.77 -0.69
CA ASP A 240 15.01 19.24 -1.83
C ASP A 240 14.15 19.72 -3.02
N PHE A 241 13.04 19.02 -3.29
CA PHE A 241 11.99 19.42 -4.25
C PHE A 241 11.00 20.47 -3.70
N GLY A 242 11.40 21.20 -2.67
CA GLY A 242 10.82 22.48 -2.26
C GLY A 242 11.42 23.67 -3.02
N LEU A 243 10.81 24.85 -2.86
CA LEU A 243 11.37 26.12 -3.38
C LEU A 243 12.45 26.74 -2.45
N GLY A 244 12.70 26.10 -1.31
CA GLY A 244 13.67 26.50 -0.28
C GLY A 244 13.35 25.80 1.04
N ASN A 245 14.15 26.07 2.08
CA ASN A 245 13.94 25.47 3.40
C ASN A 245 12.81 26.16 4.16
N TRP A 246 11.88 25.39 4.73
CA TRP A 246 10.78 25.88 5.57
C TRP A 246 10.22 24.78 6.50
N THR A 247 9.53 25.20 7.56
CA THR A 247 8.88 24.31 8.54
C THR A 247 7.36 24.46 8.51
N CYS A 248 6.63 23.58 9.22
CA CYS A 248 5.17 23.71 9.40
C CYS A 248 4.83 24.90 10.32
N GLY A 249 4.77 26.09 9.73
CA GLY A 249 4.51 27.36 10.42
C GLY A 249 5.78 28.07 10.92
N ASP A 250 5.56 29.20 11.62
CA ASP A 250 6.62 30.05 12.18
C ASP A 250 7.02 29.56 13.58
N LEU A 251 7.80 28.47 13.60
CA LEU A 251 8.23 27.82 14.83
C LEU A 251 9.45 28.53 15.42
N LYS A 252 9.22 29.34 16.46
CA LYS A 252 10.27 30.08 17.16
C LYS A 252 11.24 29.13 17.88
N ASP A 253 12.50 29.55 17.96
CA ASP A 253 13.53 28.86 18.72
C ASP A 253 13.10 28.57 20.17
N GLY A 254 13.14 27.29 20.55
CA GLY A 254 12.75 26.85 21.89
C GLY A 254 11.23 26.76 22.12
N ASP A 255 10.41 26.92 21.09
CA ASP A 255 8.95 26.71 21.19
C ASP A 255 8.61 25.22 21.24
N HIS A 256 8.82 24.59 22.39
CA HIS A 256 8.49 23.19 22.63
C HIS A 256 6.98 22.90 22.63
N GLU A 257 6.14 23.95 22.69
CA GLU A 257 4.66 23.84 22.66
C GLU A 257 4.09 23.99 21.23
N LEU A 258 4.94 24.37 20.26
CA LEU A 258 4.61 24.58 18.85
C LEU A 258 3.45 25.57 18.64
N LYS A 259 3.47 26.71 19.33
CA LYS A 259 2.44 27.77 19.22
C LYS A 259 2.33 28.35 17.81
N GLY A 260 3.44 28.38 17.09
CA GLY A 260 3.49 28.86 15.70
C GLY A 260 3.09 27.83 14.65
N PHE A 261 2.75 26.60 15.05
CA PHE A 261 2.46 25.51 14.11
C PHE A 261 1.24 25.81 13.25
N ASN A 262 1.38 25.63 11.94
CA ASN A 262 0.29 25.64 10.98
C ASN A 262 0.70 24.90 9.70
N ILE A 263 -0.24 24.75 8.77
CA ILE A 263 -0.03 24.14 7.46
C ILE A 263 -0.40 25.10 6.32
N ASP A 264 -0.30 26.42 6.54
CA ASP A 264 -0.69 27.44 5.56
C ASP A 264 0.05 27.26 4.22
N HIS A 265 1.33 26.87 4.28
CA HIS A 265 2.13 26.57 3.10
C HIS A 265 1.51 25.43 2.27
N TYR A 266 1.11 24.34 2.93
CA TYR A 266 0.43 23.22 2.27
C TYR A 266 -0.88 23.64 1.63
N GLN A 267 -1.72 24.38 2.35
CA GLN A 267 -3.02 24.84 1.85
C GLN A 267 -2.89 25.69 0.58
N LYS A 268 -1.81 26.49 0.49
CA LYS A 268 -1.55 27.37 -0.66
C LYS A 268 -0.84 26.66 -1.81
N ALA A 269 0.20 25.90 -1.52
CA ALA A 269 1.10 25.36 -2.54
C ALA A 269 0.77 23.92 -2.95
N ILE A 270 0.47 23.01 -2.02
CA ILE A 270 0.47 21.56 -2.29
C ILE A 270 -0.95 20.97 -2.35
N LEU A 271 -1.81 21.31 -1.38
CA LEU A 271 -3.16 20.75 -1.27
C LEU A 271 -4.08 21.03 -2.48
N PRO A 272 -3.96 22.15 -3.23
CA PRO A 272 -4.74 22.33 -4.46
C PRO A 272 -4.52 21.21 -5.48
N MET A 273 -3.28 20.75 -5.64
CA MET A 273 -2.94 19.60 -6.50
C MET A 273 -3.50 18.31 -5.92
N TYR A 274 -3.27 18.04 -4.64
CA TYR A 274 -3.75 16.82 -3.96
C TYR A 274 -5.28 16.67 -4.06
N ASN A 275 -6.03 17.74 -3.77
CA ASN A 275 -7.50 17.70 -3.79
C ASN A 275 -8.04 17.42 -5.19
N ARG A 276 -7.39 17.93 -6.24
CA ARG A 276 -7.74 17.60 -7.63
C ARG A 276 -7.43 16.16 -7.97
N ALA A 277 -6.27 15.64 -7.54
CA ALA A 277 -5.90 14.24 -7.72
C ALA A 277 -6.91 13.28 -7.06
N VAL A 278 -7.28 13.52 -5.80
CA VAL A 278 -8.30 12.75 -5.07
C VAL A 278 -9.66 12.79 -5.78
N LYS A 279 -10.05 13.96 -6.30
CA LYS A 279 -11.29 14.11 -7.07
C LYS A 279 -11.29 13.24 -8.33
N VAL A 280 -10.19 13.21 -9.07
CA VAL A 280 -10.02 12.37 -10.27
C VAL A 280 -9.97 10.88 -9.90
N ALA A 281 -9.30 10.53 -8.81
CA ALA A 281 -9.26 9.17 -8.30
C ALA A 281 -10.65 8.65 -7.85
N GLY A 282 -11.55 9.56 -7.47
CA GLY A 282 -12.88 9.23 -6.96
C GLY A 282 -12.87 8.55 -5.58
N ARG A 283 -11.73 8.57 -4.89
CA ARG A 283 -11.51 7.95 -3.57
C ARG A 283 -10.38 8.66 -2.82
N PRO A 284 -10.36 8.61 -1.48
CA PRO A 284 -9.18 9.00 -0.70
C PRO A 284 -7.95 8.18 -1.11
N LEU A 285 -6.79 8.83 -1.11
CA LEU A 285 -5.51 8.16 -1.30
C LEU A 285 -4.96 7.72 0.05
N TRP A 286 -4.32 6.55 0.11
CA TRP A 286 -3.53 6.17 1.28
C TRP A 286 -2.24 7.02 1.29
N LEU A 287 -2.08 7.90 2.27
CA LEU A 287 -1.04 8.93 2.24
C LEU A 287 0.03 8.67 3.32
N LEU A 288 1.28 8.54 2.89
CA LEU A 288 2.47 8.54 3.73
C LEU A 288 2.97 9.98 3.93
N ALA A 289 3.24 10.38 5.17
CA ALA A 289 3.91 11.63 5.47
C ALA A 289 5.31 11.38 6.05
N SER A 290 6.34 11.99 5.47
CA SER A 290 7.74 11.80 5.90
C SER A 290 8.41 13.15 6.14
N PRO A 291 9.11 13.37 7.26
CA PRO A 291 9.88 14.60 7.46
C PRO A 291 11.30 14.44 6.90
N TRP A 292 11.85 15.47 6.28
CA TRP A 292 13.26 15.49 5.92
C TRP A 292 14.13 16.09 7.03
N SER A 293 13.59 17.02 7.81
CA SER A 293 14.36 17.64 8.89
C SER A 293 13.43 18.22 9.95
N PRO A 294 13.73 18.03 11.24
CA PRO A 294 13.19 18.87 12.30
C PRO A 294 13.58 20.35 12.10
N PRO A 295 12.86 21.31 12.71
CA PRO A 295 13.30 22.70 12.78
C PRO A 295 14.75 22.80 13.27
N PRO A 296 15.59 23.70 12.70
CA PRO A 296 17.01 23.79 13.05
C PRO A 296 17.29 23.80 14.56
N TRP A 297 16.53 24.56 15.35
CA TRP A 297 16.74 24.65 16.81
C TRP A 297 16.55 23.34 17.57
N MET A 298 15.83 22.37 17.01
CA MET A 298 15.68 21.02 17.57
C MET A 298 16.88 20.11 17.28
N LYS A 299 17.83 20.54 16.44
CA LYS A 299 18.94 19.72 15.97
C LYS A 299 20.27 20.13 16.60
N THR A 300 21.20 19.18 16.74
CA THR A 300 22.48 19.38 17.43
C THR A 300 23.36 20.46 16.79
N LYS A 301 23.30 20.63 15.46
CA LYS A 301 24.07 21.66 14.72
C LYS A 301 23.25 22.87 14.27
N ARG A 302 21.98 22.99 14.68
CA ARG A 302 21.12 24.15 14.37
C ARG A 302 21.02 24.51 12.88
N GLN A 303 20.91 23.51 12.01
CA GLN A 303 20.82 23.67 10.55
C GLN A 303 19.85 22.65 9.94
N PHE A 304 19.27 22.96 8.77
CA PHE A 304 18.33 22.07 8.08
C PHE A 304 19.00 20.82 7.50
N ASN A 305 20.21 20.96 7.00
CA ASN A 305 20.94 19.97 6.22
C ASN A 305 22.12 19.34 6.98
N GLY A 306 22.82 18.39 6.36
CA GLY A 306 24.01 17.73 6.89
C GLY A 306 23.73 16.62 7.91
N ASP A 307 24.72 16.35 8.74
CA ASP A 307 24.84 15.21 9.65
C ASP A 307 24.31 15.48 11.07
N ALA A 308 23.39 16.42 11.22
CA ALA A 308 22.87 16.80 12.53
C ALA A 308 21.81 15.80 13.02
N HIS A 309 21.82 15.51 14.32
CA HIS A 309 20.86 14.63 15.00
C HIS A 309 19.77 15.44 15.70
N LEU A 310 18.66 14.80 16.04
CA LEU A 310 17.65 15.37 16.94
C LEU A 310 18.25 15.52 18.36
N ARG A 311 18.09 16.68 18.98
CA ARG A 311 18.46 16.90 20.38
C ARG A 311 17.50 16.11 21.28
N LYS A 312 18.02 15.34 22.24
CA LYS A 312 17.24 14.45 23.11
C LYS A 312 16.09 15.18 23.82
N GLU A 313 16.36 16.39 24.32
CA GLU A 313 15.37 17.25 24.97
C GLU A 313 14.24 17.74 24.06
N CYS A 314 14.42 17.64 22.73
CA CYS A 314 13.40 18.02 21.75
C CYS A 314 12.50 16.85 21.32
N GLY A 315 12.75 15.61 21.77
CA GLY A 315 11.98 14.42 21.38
C GLY A 315 10.47 14.58 21.54
N LYS A 316 10.01 15.09 22.69
CA LYS A 316 8.57 15.33 22.94
C LYS A 316 7.97 16.40 22.02
N ALA A 317 8.69 17.50 21.80
CA ALA A 317 8.24 18.57 20.91
C ALA A 317 8.20 18.10 19.45
N TRP A 318 9.17 17.27 19.04
CA TRP A 318 9.18 16.69 17.71
C TRP A 318 8.04 15.69 17.50
N ALA A 319 7.76 14.81 18.45
CA ALA A 319 6.57 13.95 18.38
C ALA A 319 5.25 14.74 18.35
N LEU A 320 5.15 15.85 19.09
CA LEU A 320 4.01 16.76 19.02
C LEU A 320 3.84 17.38 17.62
N HIS A 321 4.95 17.63 16.89
CA HIS A 321 4.89 18.13 15.52
C HIS A 321 4.18 17.14 14.58
N PHE A 322 4.44 15.84 14.70
CA PHE A 322 3.73 14.80 13.94
C PHE A 322 2.23 14.80 14.26
N VAL A 323 1.88 14.83 15.56
CA VAL A 323 0.47 14.89 16.01
C VAL A 323 -0.24 16.10 15.43
N ARG A 324 0.36 17.28 15.52
CA ARG A 324 -0.19 18.52 14.97
C ARG A 324 -0.35 18.44 13.46
N PHE A 325 0.65 17.92 12.74
CA PHE A 325 0.59 17.76 11.29
C PHE A 325 -0.60 16.88 10.87
N VAL A 326 -0.74 15.70 11.47
CA VAL A 326 -1.85 14.78 11.19
C VAL A 326 -3.20 15.45 11.48
N GLN A 327 -3.33 16.14 12.62
CA GLN A 327 -4.57 16.81 13.01
C GLN A 327 -4.93 17.97 12.08
N GLU A 328 -3.97 18.85 11.75
CA GLU A 328 -4.23 19.97 10.85
C GLU A 328 -4.56 19.50 9.43
N MET A 329 -3.85 18.49 8.91
CA MET A 329 -4.18 17.89 7.61
C MET A 329 -5.61 17.33 7.61
N ALA A 330 -6.00 16.62 8.67
CA ALA A 330 -7.35 16.10 8.82
C ALA A 330 -8.43 17.19 8.83
N ARG A 331 -8.16 18.37 9.44
CA ARG A 331 -9.08 19.53 9.41
C ARG A 331 -9.30 20.09 8.01
N THR A 332 -8.36 19.87 7.09
CA THR A 332 -8.50 20.23 5.67
C THR A 332 -9.17 19.15 4.82
N GLY A 333 -9.56 18.02 5.44
CA GLY A 333 -10.13 16.86 4.76
C GLY A 333 -9.08 15.87 4.23
N VAL A 334 -7.79 16.07 4.55
CA VAL A 334 -6.69 15.19 4.12
C VAL A 334 -6.34 14.22 5.24
N GLN A 335 -6.57 12.93 5.00
CA GLN A 335 -6.25 11.89 5.97
C GLN A 335 -4.82 11.37 5.75
N ILE A 336 -3.98 11.47 6.79
CA ILE A 336 -2.66 10.82 6.81
C ILE A 336 -2.84 9.38 7.26
N SER A 337 -2.47 8.43 6.41
CA SER A 337 -2.58 6.99 6.71
C SER A 337 -1.38 6.47 7.48
N ALA A 338 -0.19 6.98 7.16
CA ALA A 338 1.07 6.57 7.76
C ALA A 338 2.05 7.73 7.86
N VAL A 339 2.99 7.61 8.78
CA VAL A 339 4.16 8.47 8.89
C VAL A 339 5.43 7.63 8.85
N SER A 340 6.48 8.10 8.19
CA SER A 340 7.83 7.59 8.45
C SER A 340 8.49 8.42 9.55
N VAL A 341 9.39 7.83 10.34
CA VAL A 341 10.07 8.55 11.42
C VAL A 341 10.96 9.68 10.87
N GLN A 342 11.66 9.41 9.78
CA GLN A 342 12.62 10.31 9.17
C GLN A 342 12.89 9.83 7.75
N ASN A 343 12.87 10.73 6.76
CA ASN A 343 13.38 10.44 5.42
C ASN A 343 14.90 10.26 5.49
N GLU A 344 15.40 9.14 4.95
CA GLU A 344 16.83 8.85 4.82
C GLU A 344 17.68 9.14 6.08
N PRO A 345 17.38 8.50 7.23
CA PRO A 345 18.00 8.78 8.53
C PRO A 345 19.51 8.50 8.61
N GLU A 346 20.14 7.93 7.58
CA GLU A 346 21.60 7.74 7.53
C GLU A 346 22.29 8.63 6.48
N ALA A 347 21.54 9.50 5.80
CA ALA A 347 22.08 10.35 4.76
C ALA A 347 22.33 11.77 5.28
N ALA A 348 23.60 12.19 5.26
CA ALA A 348 23.97 13.58 5.48
C ALA A 348 23.91 14.32 4.13
N GLN A 349 22.86 15.08 3.90
CA GLN A 349 22.58 15.69 2.59
C GLN A 349 22.94 17.17 2.54
N SER A 350 23.07 17.73 1.33
CA SER A 350 23.20 19.18 1.13
C SER A 350 21.87 19.93 1.29
N TRP A 351 20.75 19.21 1.24
CA TRP A 351 19.39 19.64 1.54
C TRP A 351 18.92 19.12 2.92
N GLU A 352 17.65 19.32 3.25
CA GLU A 352 17.06 18.88 4.51
C GLU A 352 17.38 17.42 4.83
N SER A 353 18.02 17.18 5.99
CA SER A 353 18.36 15.84 6.47
C SER A 353 18.49 15.83 7.99
N CYS A 354 18.22 14.71 8.64
CA CYS A 354 18.50 14.51 10.06
C CYS A 354 18.93 13.07 10.30
N ILE A 355 20.08 12.90 10.96
CA ILE A 355 20.65 11.58 11.21
C ILE A 355 19.98 10.93 12.42
N TYR A 356 19.60 9.67 12.27
CA TYR A 356 19.19 8.77 13.34
C TYR A 356 19.92 7.44 13.17
N THR A 357 20.70 7.07 14.19
CA THR A 357 21.12 5.68 14.36
C THR A 357 19.90 4.76 14.57
N ALA A 358 20.09 3.45 14.40
CA ALA A 358 19.01 2.47 14.62
C ALA A 358 18.43 2.55 16.04
N GLU A 359 19.29 2.80 17.03
CA GLU A 359 18.90 2.98 18.42
C GLU A 359 18.10 4.28 18.63
N GLU A 360 18.55 5.40 18.06
CA GLU A 360 17.85 6.69 18.19
C GLU A 360 16.47 6.67 17.54
N GLU A 361 16.32 6.06 16.36
CA GLU A 361 15.03 5.94 15.69
C GLU A 361 14.05 5.07 16.50
N LYS A 362 14.52 3.92 16.98
CA LYS A 362 13.75 3.01 17.84
C LYS A 362 13.36 3.70 19.15
N ASP A 363 14.30 4.35 19.83
CA ASP A 363 14.05 5.04 21.11
C ASP A 363 13.06 6.20 20.91
N PHE A 364 13.18 6.96 19.81
CA PHE A 364 12.21 8.01 19.48
C PHE A 364 10.80 7.46 19.28
N VAL A 365 10.65 6.30 18.62
CA VAL A 365 9.34 5.64 18.46
C VAL A 365 8.79 5.17 19.81
N ARG A 366 9.62 4.50 20.61
CA ARG A 366 9.24 3.94 21.92
C ARG A 366 8.82 5.03 22.91
N ASP A 367 9.66 6.06 23.04
CA ASP A 367 9.58 7.01 24.16
C ASP A 367 8.78 8.28 23.80
N HIS A 368 8.57 8.56 22.51
CA HIS A 368 7.97 9.82 22.06
C HIS A 368 6.87 9.64 21.02
N LEU A 369 7.18 9.19 19.79
CA LEU A 369 6.23 9.23 18.67
C LEU A 369 5.04 8.30 18.86
N GLY A 370 5.30 7.03 19.24
CA GLY A 370 4.25 6.04 19.48
C GLY A 370 3.27 6.48 20.58
N PRO A 371 3.74 6.81 21.80
CA PRO A 371 2.90 7.34 22.86
C PRO A 371 2.14 8.61 22.47
N ALA A 372 2.79 9.58 21.81
CA ALA A 372 2.16 10.84 21.43
C ALA A 372 0.98 10.65 20.47
N LEU A 373 1.11 9.77 19.46
CA LEU A 373 0.00 9.44 18.56
C LEU A 373 -1.13 8.74 19.32
N TRP A 374 -0.83 7.80 20.22
CA TRP A 374 -1.84 7.10 21.01
C TRP A 374 -2.60 8.02 21.96
N GLU A 375 -1.89 8.85 22.74
CA GLU A 375 -2.48 9.82 23.66
C GLU A 375 -3.35 10.86 22.92
N ALA A 376 -3.00 11.20 21.69
CA ALA A 376 -3.77 12.09 20.83
C ALA A 376 -4.97 11.42 20.13
N GLY A 377 -5.22 10.12 20.36
CA GLY A 377 -6.29 9.37 19.70
C GLY A 377 -6.01 9.04 18.23
N LEU A 378 -4.74 9.05 17.81
CA LEU A 378 -4.27 8.83 16.43
C LEU A 378 -3.60 7.45 16.26
N SER A 379 -3.91 6.47 17.11
CA SER A 379 -3.33 5.12 17.05
C SER A 379 -3.62 4.35 15.75
N SER A 380 -4.57 4.83 14.93
CA SER A 380 -4.83 4.30 13.59
C SER A 380 -3.73 4.64 12.57
N VAL A 381 -3.00 5.75 12.77
CA VAL A 381 -1.90 6.18 11.91
C VAL A 381 -0.73 5.22 12.03
N LYS A 382 -0.26 4.70 10.90
CA LYS A 382 0.81 3.71 10.87
C LYS A 382 2.18 4.37 11.00
N ILE A 383 3.10 3.75 11.74
CA ILE A 383 4.48 4.22 11.85
C ILE A 383 5.39 3.29 11.03
N LEU A 384 6.12 3.87 10.10
CA LEU A 384 7.16 3.22 9.31
C LEU A 384 8.53 3.70 9.80
N ILE A 385 9.45 2.76 9.97
CA ILE A 385 10.87 3.05 10.24
C ILE A 385 11.70 2.92 8.96
N TRP A 386 12.96 3.29 9.06
CA TRP A 386 14.00 3.22 8.02
C TRP A 386 13.85 4.24 6.90
N ASP A 387 12.84 4.13 6.02
CA ASP A 387 12.59 5.08 4.91
C ASP A 387 13.89 5.48 4.18
N HIS A 388 14.70 4.47 3.85
CA HIS A 388 16.03 4.61 3.25
C HIS A 388 16.41 3.37 2.42
N ASN A 389 17.63 3.30 1.90
CA ASN A 389 18.05 2.29 0.93
C ASN A 389 18.00 0.85 1.46
N ARG A 390 17.86 -0.14 0.56
CA ARG A 390 17.69 -1.56 0.94
C ARG A 390 18.90 -2.16 1.70
N ASP A 391 20.06 -1.53 1.63
CA ASP A 391 21.33 -2.03 2.16
C ASP A 391 21.40 -2.10 3.70
N GLY A 392 20.91 -1.09 4.41
CA GLY A 392 20.86 -1.07 5.88
C GLY A 392 19.54 -1.57 6.50
N MET A 393 18.55 -1.90 5.66
CA MET A 393 17.18 -2.18 6.10
C MET A 393 17.08 -3.34 7.09
N PHE A 394 17.88 -4.39 6.90
CA PHE A 394 17.84 -5.57 7.78
C PHE A 394 18.35 -5.27 9.19
N GLU A 395 19.48 -4.59 9.31
CA GLU A 395 20.02 -4.16 10.60
C GLU A 395 19.05 -3.22 11.31
N ARG A 396 18.46 -2.29 10.55
CA ARG A 396 17.50 -1.34 11.10
C ARG A 396 16.26 -2.04 11.66
N ALA A 397 15.67 -2.93 10.87
CA ALA A 397 14.53 -3.73 11.29
C ALA A 397 14.86 -4.63 12.49
N GLN A 398 16.03 -5.27 12.50
CA GLN A 398 16.47 -6.11 13.62
C GLN A 398 16.52 -5.34 14.93
N THR A 399 17.16 -4.16 14.93
CA THR A 399 17.28 -3.32 16.12
C THR A 399 15.91 -2.88 16.63
N ALA A 400 15.07 -2.36 15.74
CA ALA A 400 13.78 -1.80 16.12
C ALA A 400 12.75 -2.87 16.54
N TYR A 401 12.76 -4.04 15.88
CA TYR A 401 11.81 -5.12 16.18
C TYR A 401 12.20 -5.97 17.39
N ALA A 402 13.47 -5.93 17.82
CA ALA A 402 13.94 -6.61 19.02
C ALA A 402 13.41 -5.98 20.32
N ASP A 403 13.08 -4.69 20.32
CA ASP A 403 12.47 -4.00 21.46
C ASP A 403 10.93 -4.06 21.36
N PRO A 404 10.24 -4.84 22.21
CA PRO A 404 8.79 -4.97 22.15
C PRO A 404 8.04 -3.66 22.44
N GLU A 405 8.64 -2.75 23.23
CA GLU A 405 8.01 -1.47 23.59
C GLU A 405 8.04 -0.48 22.42
N ALA A 406 9.06 -0.57 21.55
CA ALA A 406 9.07 0.12 20.27
C ALA A 406 8.19 -0.60 19.24
N ALA A 407 8.39 -1.92 19.09
CA ALA A 407 7.79 -2.74 18.05
C ALA A 407 6.26 -2.75 18.09
N LYS A 408 5.62 -2.55 19.25
CA LYS A 408 4.15 -2.46 19.35
C LYS A 408 3.57 -1.25 18.61
N TYR A 409 4.34 -0.17 18.43
CA TYR A 409 3.94 1.02 17.67
C TYR A 409 4.33 0.96 16.20
N ILE A 410 5.39 0.22 15.86
CA ILE A 410 5.90 0.13 14.49
C ILE A 410 4.99 -0.77 13.66
N TRP A 411 4.41 -0.23 12.59
CA TRP A 411 3.60 -0.98 11.65
C TRP A 411 4.47 -1.76 10.66
N GLY A 412 5.58 -1.17 10.22
CA GLY A 412 6.47 -1.79 9.23
C GLY A 412 7.73 -1.00 8.96
N CYS A 413 8.40 -1.35 7.87
CA CYS A 413 9.63 -0.73 7.40
C CYS A 413 9.43 -0.18 5.98
N ALA A 414 9.78 1.09 5.77
CA ALA A 414 9.81 1.72 4.46
C ALA A 414 11.22 1.65 3.86
N TYR A 415 11.35 1.69 2.53
CA TYR A 415 12.67 1.68 1.89
C TYR A 415 12.69 2.33 0.49
N HIS A 416 13.90 2.74 0.09
CA HIS A 416 14.26 3.39 -1.18
C HIS A 416 15.20 2.49 -2.01
N TRP A 417 15.52 2.86 -3.25
CA TRP A 417 16.40 2.06 -4.11
C TRP A 417 17.80 2.61 -4.40
N TYR A 418 18.13 3.86 -4.05
CA TYR A 418 19.31 4.61 -4.54
C TYR A 418 20.69 4.04 -4.15
N GLY A 419 20.75 3.11 -3.19
CA GLY A 419 21.99 2.42 -2.79
C GLY A 419 22.30 1.11 -3.54
N ASP A 420 21.37 0.62 -4.37
CA ASP A 420 21.53 -0.65 -5.08
C ASP A 420 22.48 -0.53 -6.26
N ALA A 421 23.61 -1.22 -6.30
CA ALA A 421 24.60 -1.11 -7.37
C ALA A 421 24.19 -1.50 -8.81
N ARG A 422 22.90 -1.62 -9.12
CA ARG A 422 22.33 -1.83 -10.46
C ARG A 422 22.50 -0.62 -11.39
N PHE A 423 23.18 0.43 -10.95
CA PHE A 423 23.13 1.76 -11.57
C PHE A 423 24.08 2.02 -12.74
N GLU A 424 25.18 1.28 -12.92
CA GLU A 424 26.26 1.80 -13.79
C GLU A 424 26.87 0.81 -14.80
N ALA A 425 26.53 -0.48 -14.79
CA ALA A 425 26.96 -1.39 -15.85
C ALA A 425 26.04 -2.62 -15.95
N TRP A 426 25.12 -2.61 -16.92
CA TRP A 426 24.41 -3.83 -17.31
C TRP A 426 24.95 -4.31 -18.67
N PRO A 427 25.82 -5.35 -18.73
CA PRO A 427 26.12 -6.00 -20.00
C PRO A 427 24.87 -6.72 -20.51
N GLU A 428 24.71 -6.83 -21.83
CA GLU A 428 23.59 -7.54 -22.46
C GLU A 428 23.35 -8.91 -21.78
N ARG A 429 22.12 -9.20 -21.34
CA ARG A 429 21.73 -10.56 -20.92
C ARG A 429 21.67 -11.47 -22.15
N SER A 430 22.84 -11.79 -22.70
CA SER A 430 23.02 -13.01 -23.48
C SER A 430 23.15 -14.17 -22.50
N GLU A 431 22.85 -15.40 -22.90
CA GLU A 431 23.14 -16.59 -22.09
C GLU A 431 24.65 -16.66 -21.81
N VAL A 432 25.13 -16.07 -20.71
CA VAL A 432 26.54 -16.07 -20.37
C VAL A 432 26.88 -17.38 -19.67
N TRP A 433 27.72 -18.20 -20.31
CA TRP A 433 28.25 -19.43 -19.74
C TRP A 433 29.05 -19.16 -18.46
N PHE A 434 29.00 -20.11 -17.52
CA PHE A 434 29.50 -19.99 -16.15
C PHE A 434 30.97 -19.52 -16.02
N GLY A 435 31.80 -19.71 -17.06
CA GLY A 435 33.22 -19.35 -17.09
C GLY A 435 33.52 -17.86 -17.26
N ASP A 436 32.64 -17.09 -17.92
CA ASP A 436 32.92 -15.68 -18.24
C ASP A 436 32.66 -14.72 -17.06
N ARG A 437 32.03 -15.22 -15.98
CA ARG A 437 31.70 -14.43 -14.78
C ARG A 437 32.91 -14.07 -13.90
N GLN A 438 34.08 -14.68 -14.11
CA GLN A 438 35.24 -14.52 -13.21
C GLN A 438 36.26 -13.45 -13.62
N ALA A 439 36.14 -12.85 -14.81
CA ALA A 439 37.22 -12.04 -15.40
C ALA A 439 37.09 -10.51 -15.29
N ASN A 440 35.91 -9.96 -14.93
CA ASN A 440 35.64 -8.51 -14.99
C ASN A 440 35.30 -7.90 -13.62
N TRP A 441 35.33 -6.57 -13.52
CA TRP A 441 34.91 -5.77 -12.35
C TRP A 441 33.37 -5.66 -12.16
N GLN A 442 32.59 -6.12 -13.14
CA GLN A 442 31.11 -6.23 -13.14
C GLN A 442 30.47 -7.06 -11.99
N PRO A 443 31.11 -8.09 -11.40
CA PRO A 443 30.53 -8.91 -10.33
C PRO A 443 30.19 -8.14 -9.05
N LEU A 444 30.93 -7.08 -8.70
CA LEU A 444 30.67 -6.33 -7.46
C LEU A 444 29.34 -5.57 -7.49
N LEU A 445 28.94 -5.09 -8.68
CA LEU A 445 27.67 -4.38 -8.89
C LEU A 445 26.47 -5.34 -8.91
N GLU A 446 26.62 -6.51 -9.57
CA GLU A 446 25.62 -7.58 -9.49
C GLU A 446 25.45 -8.14 -8.07
N VAL A 447 26.53 -8.21 -7.29
CA VAL A 447 26.48 -8.68 -5.89
C VAL A 447 25.74 -7.68 -5.01
N LYS A 448 26.05 -6.38 -5.07
CA LYS A 448 25.34 -5.35 -4.27
C LYS A 448 23.84 -5.25 -4.61
N ALA A 449 23.48 -5.39 -5.88
CA ALA A 449 22.09 -5.49 -6.34
C ALA A 449 21.31 -6.66 -5.70
N ARG A 450 21.98 -7.82 -5.59
CA ARG A 450 21.41 -9.02 -4.98
C ARG A 450 21.33 -8.89 -3.45
N LEU A 451 22.27 -8.17 -2.83
CA LEU A 451 22.27 -7.92 -1.38
C LEU A 451 21.09 -7.05 -0.93
N GLY A 452 20.76 -5.97 -1.64
CA GLY A 452 19.60 -5.13 -1.30
C GLY A 452 18.28 -5.90 -1.34
N LEU A 453 18.05 -6.69 -2.40
CA LEU A 453 16.86 -7.54 -2.51
C LEU A 453 16.84 -8.66 -1.46
N GLU A 454 18.00 -9.20 -1.12
CA GLU A 454 18.12 -10.17 -0.04
C GLU A 454 17.74 -9.54 1.31
N ASN A 455 18.23 -8.35 1.63
CA ASN A 455 17.85 -7.64 2.85
C ASN A 455 16.34 -7.41 2.94
N LEU A 456 15.72 -6.98 1.83
CA LEU A 456 14.26 -6.83 1.74
C LEU A 456 13.55 -8.15 2.10
N ARG A 457 13.99 -9.25 1.49
CA ARG A 457 13.48 -10.60 1.79
C ARG A 457 13.71 -10.99 3.25
N ARG A 458 14.89 -10.71 3.80
CA ARG A 458 15.23 -11.02 5.19
C ARG A 458 14.40 -10.24 6.19
N VAL A 459 14.04 -8.99 5.90
CA VAL A 459 13.09 -8.23 6.74
C VAL A 459 11.71 -8.89 6.74
N ALA A 460 11.23 -9.33 5.57
CA ALA A 460 9.96 -10.06 5.48
C ALA A 460 9.98 -11.38 6.26
N GLU A 461 11.11 -12.10 6.25
CA GLU A 461 11.32 -13.33 7.02
C GLU A 461 11.47 -13.07 8.54
N LEU A 462 12.13 -11.97 8.91
CA LEU A 462 12.43 -11.60 10.29
C LEU A 462 11.16 -11.39 11.12
N ARG A 463 10.17 -10.67 10.57
CA ARG A 463 8.87 -10.41 11.21
C ARG A 463 7.74 -10.41 10.17
N PRO A 464 7.19 -11.59 9.80
CA PRO A 464 6.14 -11.70 8.78
C PRO A 464 4.85 -10.94 9.11
N GLU A 465 4.63 -10.60 10.38
CA GLU A 465 3.50 -9.79 10.82
C GLU A 465 3.70 -8.28 10.60
N LYS A 466 4.94 -7.83 10.32
CA LYS A 466 5.26 -6.44 9.95
C LYS A 466 5.12 -6.21 8.45
N HIS A 467 4.88 -4.95 8.10
CA HIS A 467 4.62 -4.54 6.72
C HIS A 467 5.86 -3.95 6.06
N ILE A 468 5.90 -3.98 4.73
CA ILE A 468 7.01 -3.46 3.95
C ILE A 468 6.49 -2.59 2.81
N LEU A 469 7.00 -1.36 2.71
CA LEU A 469 6.54 -0.38 1.72
C LEU A 469 7.74 0.20 0.97
N PHE A 470 7.68 0.19 -0.36
CA PHE A 470 8.57 1.02 -1.16
C PHE A 470 8.03 2.45 -1.17
N SER A 471 8.76 3.36 -0.55
CA SER A 471 8.28 4.73 -0.26
C SER A 471 8.82 5.78 -1.22
N GLU A 472 9.91 5.50 -1.92
CA GLU A 472 10.56 6.47 -2.81
C GLU A 472 11.59 5.83 -3.74
N GLY A 473 11.58 6.30 -4.99
CA GLY A 473 12.67 6.10 -5.92
C GLY A 473 12.45 6.91 -7.20
N CYS A 474 13.54 7.31 -7.84
CA CYS A 474 13.53 7.95 -9.15
C CYS A 474 14.78 7.57 -9.96
N GLN A 475 14.87 8.07 -11.18
CA GLN A 475 16.14 8.08 -11.92
C GLN A 475 16.81 9.43 -11.69
N GLU A 476 17.96 9.40 -11.02
CA GLU A 476 18.80 10.56 -10.72
C GLU A 476 19.46 11.08 -12.01
N LEU A 477 19.70 12.39 -12.10
CA LEU A 477 20.40 12.95 -13.26
C LEU A 477 21.91 12.77 -13.17
N SER A 478 22.49 12.78 -11.98
CA SER A 478 23.96 12.67 -11.76
C SER A 478 24.77 13.65 -12.61
N GLY A 479 24.31 14.91 -12.74
CA GLY A 479 24.93 15.94 -13.59
C GLY A 479 24.54 15.86 -15.08
N MET A 480 23.81 14.81 -15.45
CA MET A 480 23.06 14.57 -16.69
C MET A 480 22.10 15.70 -17.08
N PRO A 481 22.14 16.36 -18.26
CA PRO A 481 20.96 17.09 -18.73
C PRO A 481 19.77 16.13 -18.92
N LEU A 482 18.58 16.50 -18.45
CA LEU A 482 17.37 15.66 -18.53
C LEU A 482 17.10 15.17 -19.97
N GLN A 483 17.35 16.01 -20.97
CA GLN A 483 17.12 15.72 -22.39
C GLN A 483 17.94 14.53 -22.90
N MET A 484 19.07 14.22 -22.27
CA MET A 484 19.90 13.06 -22.62
C MET A 484 19.33 11.74 -22.10
N ILE A 485 18.43 11.78 -21.11
CA ILE A 485 17.96 10.58 -20.41
C ILE A 485 16.45 10.37 -20.47
N GLN A 486 15.65 11.41 -20.68
CA GLN A 486 14.19 11.36 -20.51
C GLN A 486 13.47 10.36 -21.45
N ASN A 487 14.08 10.02 -22.58
CA ASN A 487 13.53 9.08 -23.57
C ASN A 487 14.23 7.72 -23.57
N GLU A 488 15.23 7.52 -22.71
CA GLU A 488 16.02 6.30 -22.68
C GLU A 488 15.20 5.13 -22.11
N TRP A 489 14.93 4.13 -22.96
CA TRP A 489 14.07 2.99 -22.63
C TRP A 489 14.51 2.22 -21.38
N LYS A 490 15.83 2.10 -21.17
CA LYS A 490 16.44 1.41 -20.03
C LYS A 490 15.95 1.91 -18.66
N PHE A 491 15.50 3.16 -18.56
CA PHE A 491 14.96 3.68 -17.31
C PHE A 491 13.55 3.17 -17.03
N GLY A 492 12.75 2.92 -18.07
CA GLY A 492 11.51 2.17 -17.92
C GLY A 492 11.77 0.74 -17.44
N GLU A 493 12.75 0.07 -18.03
CA GLU A 493 13.15 -1.28 -17.63
C GLU A 493 13.69 -1.32 -16.19
N ARG A 494 14.46 -0.30 -15.76
CA ARG A 494 14.90 -0.13 -14.36
C ARG A 494 13.72 -0.11 -13.40
N TYR A 495 12.66 0.63 -13.71
CA TYR A 495 11.45 0.68 -12.90
C TYR A 495 10.79 -0.70 -12.83
N ALA A 496 10.52 -1.32 -13.98
CA ALA A 496 9.83 -2.60 -14.05
C ALA A 496 10.58 -3.73 -13.32
N MET A 497 11.90 -3.84 -13.52
CA MET A 497 12.74 -4.82 -12.85
C MET A 497 12.69 -4.65 -11.32
N ASN A 498 12.80 -3.41 -10.84
CA ASN A 498 12.72 -3.15 -9.40
C ASN A 498 11.34 -3.47 -8.84
N ILE A 499 10.26 -3.04 -9.50
CA ILE A 499 8.88 -3.33 -9.07
C ILE A 499 8.66 -4.85 -8.99
N ILE A 500 9.04 -5.61 -10.02
CA ILE A 500 8.92 -7.07 -10.04
C ILE A 500 9.69 -7.69 -8.87
N ALA A 501 10.94 -7.28 -8.68
CA ALA A 501 11.79 -7.81 -7.62
C ALA A 501 11.26 -7.46 -6.23
N ASP A 502 10.82 -6.22 -6.01
CA ASP A 502 10.23 -5.74 -4.77
C ASP A 502 8.97 -6.52 -4.40
N MET A 503 8.04 -6.64 -5.35
CA MET A 503 6.80 -7.41 -5.19
C MET A 503 7.08 -8.87 -4.83
N ASN A 504 8.07 -9.48 -5.49
CA ASN A 504 8.43 -10.86 -5.23
C ASN A 504 9.11 -11.08 -3.86
N ASN A 505 9.61 -10.02 -3.22
CA ASN A 505 10.29 -10.06 -1.93
C ASN A 505 9.49 -9.43 -0.77
N GLY A 506 8.18 -9.27 -0.93
CA GLY A 506 7.27 -8.93 0.18
C GLY A 506 6.82 -7.47 0.26
N CYS A 507 7.20 -6.64 -0.71
CA CYS A 507 6.69 -5.27 -0.82
C CYS A 507 5.15 -5.26 -0.99
N GLU A 508 4.48 -4.36 -0.29
CA GLU A 508 3.01 -4.24 -0.27
C GLU A 508 2.48 -3.00 -0.99
N GLY A 509 3.34 -2.07 -1.40
CA GLY A 509 2.95 -0.87 -2.14
C GLY A 509 4.17 -0.14 -2.68
N TRP A 510 3.98 0.64 -3.75
CA TRP A 510 5.09 1.28 -4.47
C TRP A 510 4.80 2.75 -4.76
N ILE A 511 5.57 3.64 -4.12
CA ILE A 511 5.46 5.09 -4.28
C ILE A 511 6.66 5.61 -5.07
N ASP A 512 6.37 6.12 -6.27
CA ASP A 512 7.35 6.86 -7.07
C ASP A 512 7.68 8.22 -6.43
N TRP A 513 8.74 8.86 -6.91
CA TRP A 513 9.12 10.18 -6.44
C TRP A 513 8.19 11.30 -6.93
N ASN A 514 8.70 12.29 -7.64
CA ASN A 514 7.89 13.40 -8.11
C ASN A 514 6.86 12.95 -9.16
N LEU A 515 5.58 13.31 -8.99
CA LEU A 515 4.53 13.04 -9.98
C LEU A 515 4.84 13.68 -11.34
N PHE A 516 5.32 14.93 -11.32
CA PHE A 516 5.75 15.63 -12.53
C PHE A 516 6.82 16.67 -12.20
N LEU A 517 7.70 16.89 -13.18
CA LEU A 517 8.79 17.88 -13.13
C LEU A 517 8.86 18.65 -14.45
N ASN A 518 9.58 19.76 -14.44
CA ASN A 518 9.81 20.56 -15.64
C ASN A 518 10.93 19.98 -16.53
N GLU A 519 11.22 20.64 -17.66
CA GLU A 519 12.27 20.27 -18.62
C GLU A 519 13.71 20.21 -18.05
N GLU A 520 13.93 20.64 -16.80
CA GLU A 520 15.22 20.56 -16.11
C GLU A 520 15.28 19.40 -15.10
N GLY A 521 14.14 18.74 -14.82
CA GLY A 521 14.02 17.74 -13.76
C GLY A 521 13.84 18.37 -12.38
N GLY A 522 13.28 19.58 -12.33
CA GLY A 522 13.02 20.35 -11.11
C GLY A 522 11.61 20.98 -11.10
N PRO A 523 11.41 22.09 -10.35
CA PRO A 523 12.41 22.83 -9.59
C PRO A 523 12.96 22.04 -8.39
N ASN A 524 14.21 22.27 -8.04
CA ASN A 524 14.87 21.72 -6.85
C ASN A 524 15.83 22.80 -6.30
N HIS A 525 15.69 23.18 -5.04
CA HIS A 525 16.38 24.37 -4.50
C HIS A 525 17.89 24.18 -4.28
N VAL A 526 18.40 22.96 -4.41
CA VAL A 526 19.83 22.62 -4.32
C VAL A 526 20.40 22.04 -5.61
N GLY A 527 19.60 21.98 -6.69
CA GLY A 527 20.01 21.44 -7.98
C GLY A 527 20.12 19.90 -8.03
N ASN A 528 19.51 19.18 -7.07
CA ASN A 528 19.44 17.72 -7.05
C ASN A 528 18.32 17.18 -7.97
N ASN A 529 18.39 17.55 -9.26
CA ASN A 529 17.34 17.25 -10.22
C ASN A 529 17.25 15.74 -10.53
N CYS A 530 16.05 15.28 -10.92
CA CYS A 530 15.81 13.89 -11.32
C CYS A 530 14.80 13.78 -12.48
N LEU A 531 14.65 12.57 -13.02
CA LEU A 531 13.57 12.22 -13.94
C LEU A 531 12.28 11.97 -13.14
N ALA A 532 11.15 12.43 -13.67
CA ALA A 532 9.81 12.00 -13.29
C ALA A 532 9.15 11.25 -14.46
N PRO A 533 8.15 10.37 -14.22
CA PRO A 533 7.50 9.65 -15.31
C PRO A 533 6.80 10.57 -16.31
N VAL A 534 6.32 11.73 -15.86
CA VAL A 534 5.76 12.80 -16.69
C VAL A 534 6.61 14.06 -16.55
N ILE A 535 7.07 14.59 -17.68
CA ILE A 535 7.79 15.86 -17.77
C ILE A 535 6.92 16.87 -18.50
N TYR A 536 6.91 18.12 -18.01
CA TYR A 536 6.26 19.22 -18.71
C TYR A 536 7.30 20.23 -19.18
N ASP A 537 7.42 20.37 -20.51
CA ASP A 537 8.28 21.39 -21.11
C ASP A 537 7.56 22.74 -21.03
N THR A 538 8.00 23.60 -20.11
CA THR A 538 7.35 24.88 -19.86
C THR A 538 7.57 25.89 -20.97
N GLN A 539 8.57 25.69 -21.84
CA GLN A 539 8.87 26.55 -22.99
C GLN A 539 7.98 26.18 -24.19
N LYS A 540 7.96 24.89 -24.54
CA LYS A 540 7.15 24.37 -25.65
C LYS A 540 5.68 24.19 -25.29
N LYS A 541 5.37 24.19 -23.99
CA LYS A 541 4.04 23.89 -23.44
C LYS A 541 3.60 22.48 -23.80
N GLU A 542 4.49 21.50 -23.69
CA GLU A 542 4.24 20.10 -24.08
C GLU A 542 4.32 19.16 -22.88
N VAL A 543 3.42 18.18 -22.83
CA VAL A 543 3.47 17.08 -21.87
C VAL A 543 4.24 15.92 -22.51
N MET A 544 5.23 15.39 -21.80
CA MET A 544 6.06 14.27 -22.25
C MET A 544 5.89 13.10 -21.28
N TYR A 545 5.42 11.97 -21.81
CA TYR A 545 5.38 10.70 -21.09
C TYR A 545 6.67 9.92 -21.36
N THR A 546 7.42 9.67 -20.29
CA THR A 546 8.73 9.01 -20.36
C THR A 546 8.55 7.48 -20.30
N PRO A 547 9.55 6.66 -20.66
CA PRO A 547 9.46 5.21 -20.55
C PRO A 547 9.01 4.70 -19.16
N PRO A 548 9.48 5.24 -18.02
CA PRO A 548 8.94 4.92 -16.69
C PRO A 548 7.42 4.99 -16.56
N TYR A 549 6.74 5.98 -17.16
CA TYR A 549 5.28 6.10 -17.07
C TYR A 549 4.58 4.87 -17.66
N PHE A 550 5.03 4.42 -18.84
CA PHE A 550 4.44 3.25 -19.49
C PHE A 550 4.74 1.97 -18.73
N HIS A 551 5.96 1.82 -18.19
CA HIS A 551 6.34 0.65 -17.39
C HIS A 551 5.56 0.58 -16.08
N LEU A 552 5.38 1.70 -15.37
CA LEU A 552 4.48 1.79 -14.21
C LEU A 552 3.04 1.40 -14.55
N GLY A 553 2.58 1.74 -15.77
CA GLY A 553 1.26 1.36 -16.25
C GLY A 553 1.02 -0.12 -16.42
N HIS A 554 2.06 -0.92 -16.67
CA HIS A 554 1.95 -2.38 -16.74
C HIS A 554 1.61 -3.03 -15.39
N PHE A 555 1.83 -2.30 -14.29
CA PHE A 555 1.47 -2.75 -12.95
C PHE A 555 0.24 -2.01 -12.42
N SER A 556 0.32 -0.68 -12.30
CA SER A 556 -0.69 0.16 -11.62
C SER A 556 -2.11 0.07 -12.23
N ARG A 557 -2.21 -0.04 -13.55
CA ARG A 557 -3.49 -0.16 -14.27
C ARG A 557 -4.17 -1.51 -14.07
N PHE A 558 -3.41 -2.54 -13.73
CA PHE A 558 -3.91 -3.92 -13.78
C PHE A 558 -3.90 -4.57 -12.40
N ILE A 559 -2.96 -4.23 -11.51
CA ILE A 559 -2.86 -4.74 -10.13
C ILE A 559 -3.49 -3.70 -9.19
N ARG A 560 -4.74 -3.93 -8.81
CA ARG A 560 -5.56 -2.95 -8.06
C ARG A 560 -5.39 -3.10 -6.54
N PRO A 561 -5.69 -2.05 -5.75
CA PRO A 561 -5.73 -2.15 -4.29
C PRO A 561 -6.57 -3.34 -3.83
N GLY A 562 -6.07 -4.10 -2.86
CA GLY A 562 -6.68 -5.34 -2.39
C GLY A 562 -6.25 -6.60 -3.15
N ALA A 563 -5.51 -6.47 -4.27
CA ALA A 563 -4.93 -7.62 -4.96
C ALA A 563 -3.98 -8.40 -4.05
N ARG A 564 -3.81 -9.69 -4.30
CA ARG A 564 -2.90 -10.56 -3.55
C ARG A 564 -1.89 -11.15 -4.51
N ARG A 565 -0.61 -11.14 -4.13
CA ARG A 565 0.42 -11.82 -4.92
C ARG A 565 0.09 -13.31 -4.97
N VAL A 566 0.26 -13.93 -6.13
CA VAL A 566 0.24 -15.39 -6.30
C VAL A 566 1.61 -15.82 -6.83
N LEU A 567 2.03 -17.05 -6.50
CA LEU A 567 3.33 -17.54 -6.93
C LEU A 567 3.36 -17.74 -8.45
N CYS A 568 4.43 -17.24 -9.04
CA CYS A 568 4.83 -17.53 -10.40
C CYS A 568 6.33 -17.80 -10.48
N SER A 569 6.75 -18.43 -11.57
CA SER A 569 8.17 -18.63 -11.90
C SER A 569 8.36 -18.70 -13.41
N THR A 570 9.61 -18.62 -13.85
CA THR A 570 10.01 -18.74 -15.26
C THR A 570 11.06 -19.83 -15.40
N SER A 571 11.06 -20.56 -16.52
CA SER A 571 12.13 -21.51 -16.89
C SER A 571 13.28 -20.85 -17.68
N ARG A 572 13.25 -19.52 -17.80
CA ARG A 572 14.28 -18.69 -18.47
C ARG A 572 14.64 -17.50 -17.59
N ASP A 573 15.92 -17.30 -17.36
CA ASP A 573 16.49 -16.20 -16.58
C ASP A 573 16.45 -14.83 -17.29
N VAL A 574 16.31 -14.83 -18.61
CA VAL A 574 16.11 -13.61 -19.42
C VAL A 574 14.75 -12.93 -19.21
N LEU A 575 13.77 -13.65 -18.65
CA LEU A 575 12.45 -13.10 -18.33
C LEU A 575 12.33 -12.81 -16.83
N GLU A 576 11.79 -11.66 -16.49
CA GLU A 576 11.39 -11.35 -15.11
C GLU A 576 9.87 -11.33 -15.00
N VAL A 577 9.33 -11.96 -13.96
CA VAL A 577 7.89 -12.16 -13.82
C VAL A 577 7.39 -11.90 -12.41
N THR A 578 6.19 -11.34 -12.33
CA THR A 578 5.39 -11.31 -11.10
C THR A 578 3.93 -11.56 -11.43
N SER A 579 3.15 -12.05 -10.46
CA SER A 579 1.73 -12.31 -10.65
C SER A 579 0.87 -12.00 -9.44
N PHE A 580 -0.32 -11.47 -9.69
CA PHE A 580 -1.28 -11.05 -8.68
C PHE A 580 -2.68 -11.52 -9.07
N ILE A 581 -3.50 -11.83 -8.07
CA ILE A 581 -4.94 -11.99 -8.23
C ILE A 581 -5.65 -10.76 -7.66
N ASN A 582 -6.47 -10.11 -8.48
CA ASN A 582 -7.26 -8.95 -8.08
C ASN A 582 -8.47 -9.36 -7.23
N PRO A 583 -9.14 -8.40 -6.55
CA PRO A 583 -10.39 -8.66 -5.84
C PRO A 583 -11.55 -9.15 -6.74
N ASP A 584 -11.51 -8.82 -8.03
CA ASP A 584 -12.43 -9.34 -9.05
C ASP A 584 -12.04 -10.74 -9.55
N GLU A 585 -10.96 -11.30 -9.00
CA GLU A 585 -10.39 -12.63 -9.24
C GLU A 585 -9.73 -12.82 -10.62
N SER A 586 -9.60 -11.76 -11.40
CA SER A 586 -8.69 -11.74 -12.54
C SER A 586 -7.25 -11.94 -12.06
N ILE A 587 -6.45 -12.69 -12.82
CA ILE A 587 -5.02 -12.83 -12.55
C ILE A 587 -4.25 -11.96 -13.52
N VAL A 588 -3.32 -11.18 -13.00
CA VAL A 588 -2.41 -10.35 -13.76
C VAL A 588 -1.02 -10.95 -13.67
N VAL A 589 -0.40 -11.20 -14.81
CA VAL A 589 0.99 -11.64 -14.92
C VAL A 589 1.75 -10.57 -15.70
N VAL A 590 2.77 -9.99 -15.08
CA VAL A 590 3.67 -9.06 -15.77
C VAL A 590 4.93 -9.81 -16.15
N VAL A 591 5.35 -9.64 -17.41
CA VAL A 591 6.55 -10.27 -17.98
C VAL A 591 7.43 -9.19 -18.59
N LEU A 592 8.66 -9.08 -18.10
CA LEU A 592 9.67 -8.15 -18.62
C LEU A 592 10.75 -8.94 -19.37
N ASN A 593 11.03 -8.55 -20.61
CA ASN A 593 12.12 -9.05 -21.44
C ASN A 593 13.07 -7.90 -21.77
N GLN A 594 14.19 -7.82 -21.03
CA GLN A 594 15.24 -6.81 -21.25
C GLN A 594 16.30 -7.27 -22.27
N SER A 595 16.11 -8.45 -22.89
CA SER A 595 17.06 -8.95 -23.88
C SER A 595 16.83 -8.31 -25.24
N ASN A 596 17.85 -8.38 -26.10
CA ASN A 596 17.77 -7.95 -27.49
C ASN A 596 17.17 -9.04 -28.42
N ARG A 597 16.58 -10.10 -27.86
CA ARG A 597 15.94 -11.18 -28.62
C ARG A 597 14.50 -11.38 -28.22
N GLU A 598 13.71 -11.85 -29.18
CA GLU A 598 12.38 -12.38 -28.89
C GLU A 598 12.51 -13.68 -28.08
N VAL A 599 11.63 -13.85 -27.10
CA VAL A 599 11.50 -15.07 -26.32
C VAL A 599 10.09 -15.61 -26.52
N GLU A 600 9.97 -16.73 -27.23
CA GLU A 600 8.75 -17.53 -27.23
C GLU A 600 8.68 -18.36 -25.95
N PHE A 601 7.55 -18.34 -25.25
CA PHE A 601 7.32 -19.15 -24.06
C PHE A 601 5.86 -19.62 -23.94
N LYS A 602 5.64 -20.64 -23.12
CA LYS A 602 4.31 -21.10 -22.71
C LYS A 602 3.89 -20.43 -21.40
N LEU A 603 2.81 -19.66 -21.39
CA LEU A 603 2.14 -19.28 -20.14
C LEU A 603 1.37 -20.50 -19.63
N LYS A 604 1.81 -21.12 -18.52
CA LYS A 604 1.21 -22.30 -17.92
C LYS A 604 0.52 -21.93 -16.61
N VAL A 605 -0.81 -22.07 -16.56
CA VAL A 605 -1.64 -21.73 -15.41
C VAL A 605 -2.09 -23.02 -14.73
N ALA A 606 -1.64 -23.25 -13.50
CA ALA A 606 -2.02 -24.42 -12.74
C ALA A 606 -3.53 -24.41 -12.46
N GLY A 607 -4.18 -25.55 -12.71
CA GLY A 607 -5.57 -25.73 -12.32
C GLY A 607 -5.71 -25.78 -10.79
N SER A 608 -6.88 -25.39 -10.29
CA SER A 608 -7.24 -25.52 -8.88
C SER A 608 -8.20 -26.69 -8.66
N GLY A 609 -8.19 -27.31 -7.48
CA GLY A 609 -9.17 -28.34 -7.12
C GLY A 609 -9.18 -29.59 -8.02
N GLY A 610 -8.04 -29.96 -8.62
CA GLY A 610 -7.93 -31.10 -9.54
C GLY A 610 -8.19 -30.78 -11.02
N ALA A 611 -8.51 -29.53 -11.36
CA ALA A 611 -8.58 -29.09 -12.76
C ALA A 611 -7.21 -29.21 -13.46
N PRO A 612 -7.18 -29.50 -14.78
CA PRO A 612 -5.93 -29.60 -15.51
C PRO A 612 -5.25 -28.24 -15.65
N THR A 613 -3.91 -28.26 -15.80
CA THR A 613 -3.13 -27.09 -16.22
C THR A 613 -3.56 -26.66 -17.61
N ARG A 614 -3.73 -25.36 -17.81
CA ARG A 614 -3.99 -24.76 -19.13
C ARG A 614 -2.80 -23.93 -19.58
N ALA A 615 -2.58 -23.82 -20.89
CA ALA A 615 -1.51 -22.98 -21.40
C ALA A 615 -1.83 -22.26 -22.71
N ALA A 616 -1.06 -21.21 -22.97
CA ALA A 616 -1.04 -20.44 -24.22
C ALA A 616 0.42 -20.20 -24.65
N SER A 617 0.68 -20.16 -25.97
CA SER A 617 1.95 -19.65 -26.51
C SER A 617 1.93 -18.13 -26.45
N VAL A 618 3.04 -17.55 -25.99
CA VAL A 618 3.26 -16.11 -25.93
C VAL A 618 4.60 -15.79 -26.56
N GLN A 619 4.65 -14.75 -27.38
CA GLN A 619 5.88 -14.18 -27.89
C GLN A 619 6.16 -12.89 -27.11
N SER A 620 7.30 -12.83 -26.41
CA SER A 620 7.77 -11.60 -25.78
C SER A 620 8.84 -10.97 -26.66
N PRO A 621 8.54 -9.84 -27.34
CA PRO A 621 9.50 -9.14 -28.18
C PRO A 621 10.74 -8.68 -27.39
N PRO A 622 11.87 -8.37 -28.06
CA PRO A 622 13.03 -7.80 -27.41
C PRO A 622 12.72 -6.45 -26.76
N ASN A 623 13.39 -6.13 -25.64
CA ASN A 623 13.25 -4.87 -24.90
C ASN A 623 11.77 -4.48 -24.69
N SER A 624 11.00 -5.41 -24.14
CA SER A 624 9.56 -5.28 -23.98
C SER A 624 9.08 -5.60 -22.58
N ILE A 625 7.91 -5.05 -22.25
CA ILE A 625 7.14 -5.42 -21.07
C ILE A 625 5.72 -5.76 -21.51
N MET A 626 5.21 -6.87 -20.99
CA MET A 626 3.88 -7.39 -21.28
C MET A 626 3.09 -7.56 -19.99
N THR A 627 1.80 -7.25 -20.04
CA THR A 627 0.84 -7.60 -19.00
C THR A 627 -0.19 -8.56 -19.59
N LEU A 628 -0.27 -9.75 -19.00
CA LEU A 628 -1.20 -10.81 -19.37
C LEU A 628 -2.30 -10.86 -18.31
N ILE A 629 -3.53 -10.55 -18.68
CA ILE A 629 -4.69 -10.54 -17.78
C ILE A 629 -5.54 -11.77 -18.09
N LEU A 630 -5.62 -12.68 -17.14
CA LEU A 630 -6.36 -13.93 -17.23
C LEU A 630 -7.78 -13.71 -16.73
N GLU A 631 -8.74 -13.98 -17.60
CA GLU A 631 -10.18 -13.78 -17.40
C GLU A 631 -10.94 -15.13 -17.43
#